data_AF-A0A3D5V443-F1
#
_entry.id   AF-A0A3D5V443-F1
#
_cell.length_a   1.000
_cell.length_b   1.000
_cell.length_c   1.000
_cell.angle_alpha   90.00
_cell.angle_beta   90.00
_cell.angle_gamma   90.00
#
_symmetry.space_group_name_H-M   'P 1'
#
loop_
_entity.id
_entity.type
_entity.pdbx_description
1 polymer ?
#
loop_
_entity_poly.entity_id
_entity_poly.type
_entity_poly.pdbx_seq_one_letter_code
_entity_poly.pdbx_strand_id
1 'polypeptide(L)'
;MMQTRFGKVVAIISQGDQLSEIMTEVEGRMEKAYVYPQLTGNPQPGETVLLNTTAVRLGLGSGGRHFVQLIVGREQHELDGPGHIM
;
A
#
# COMPACT_ATOMS: atom_id res chain seq x y z
N MET A 1 5.89 -17.59 -2.53
CA MET A 1 4.96 -17.08 -3.57
C MET A 1 4.10 -15.99 -2.94
N MET A 2 3.90 -14.87 -3.65
CA MET A 2 3.15 -13.70 -3.16
C MET A 2 1.83 -13.58 -3.95
N GLN A 3 0.74 -13.22 -3.27
CA GLN A 3 -0.52 -12.84 -3.91
C GLN A 3 -0.64 -11.31 -3.96
N THR A 4 -1.04 -10.82 -5.13
CA THR A 4 -1.34 -9.41 -5.35
C THR A 4 -2.78 -9.18 -5.79
N ARG A 5 -3.31 -8.01 -5.46
CA ARG A 5 -4.63 -7.51 -5.91
C ARG A 5 -4.57 -6.02 -6.16
N PHE A 6 -5.34 -5.55 -7.14
CA PHE A 6 -5.61 -4.11 -7.25
C PHE A 6 -6.61 -3.70 -6.18
N GLY A 7 -6.40 -2.51 -5.61
CA GLY A 7 -7.34 -1.86 -4.71
C GLY A 7 -7.52 -0.40 -5.09
N LYS A 8 -8.72 0.13 -4.90
CA LYS A 8 -8.99 1.56 -5.04
C LYS A 8 -8.88 2.24 -3.69
N VAL A 9 -8.11 3.32 -3.59
CA VAL A 9 -7.97 4.09 -2.35
C VAL A 9 -9.28 4.83 -2.10
N VAL A 10 -9.86 4.64 -0.91
CA VAL A 10 -11.17 5.22 -0.56
C VAL A 10 -11.00 6.36 0.45
N ALA A 11 -10.08 6.21 1.39
CA ALA A 11 -9.77 7.22 2.40
C ALA A 11 -8.36 7.04 2.96
N ILE A 12 -7.80 8.13 3.50
CA ILE A 12 -6.58 8.11 4.29
C ILE A 12 -6.99 8.01 5.77
N ILE A 13 -6.49 6.99 6.48
CA ILE A 13 -6.78 6.76 7.90
C ILE A 13 -5.78 7.54 8.76
N SER A 14 -4.50 7.43 8.41
CA SER A 14 -3.41 8.19 9.03
C SER A 14 -2.32 8.45 8.00
N GLN A 15 -1.65 9.59 8.12
CA GLN A 15 -0.57 9.97 7.24
C GLN A 15 0.66 10.33 8.05
N GLY A 16 1.80 9.78 7.67
CA GLY A 16 3.11 10.09 8.24
C GLY A 16 4.20 9.98 7.18
N ASP A 17 5.43 10.36 7.53
CA ASP A 17 6.55 10.33 6.58
C ASP A 17 7.12 8.91 6.41
N GLN A 18 7.03 8.09 7.45
CA GLN A 18 7.56 6.72 7.45
C GLN A 18 6.49 5.67 7.14
N LEU A 19 5.27 5.88 7.65
CA LEU A 19 4.17 4.94 7.54
C LEU A 19 2.86 5.72 7.48
N SER A 20 2.04 5.37 6.49
CA SER A 20 0.66 5.82 6.39
C SER A 20 -0.27 4.61 6.39
N GLU A 21 -1.49 4.79 6.87
CA GLU A 21 -2.55 3.78 6.82
C GLU A 21 -3.69 4.32 5.96
N ILE A 22 -4.17 3.50 5.03
CA ILE A 22 -5.24 3.85 4.10
C ILE A 22 -6.37 2.81 4.16
N MET A 23 -7.56 3.23 3.78
CA MET A 23 -8.67 2.36 3.44
C MET A 23 -8.70 2.13 1.93
N THR A 24 -8.85 0.88 1.51
CA THR A 24 -8.95 0.47 0.12
C THR A 24 -10.20 -0.36 -0.13
N GLU A 25 -10.78 -0.25 -1.32
CA GLU A 25 -11.77 -1.20 -1.81
C GLU A 25 -11.07 -2.25 -2.66
N VAL A 26 -11.15 -3.52 -2.25
CA VAL A 26 -10.54 -4.66 -2.93
C VAL A 26 -11.62 -5.71 -3.16
N GLU A 27 -11.94 -5.99 -4.43
CA GLU A 27 -12.97 -6.98 -4.80
C GLU A 27 -14.31 -6.73 -4.06
N GLY A 28 -14.71 -5.46 -3.91
CA GLY A 28 -15.95 -5.05 -3.22
C GLY A 28 -15.88 -5.03 -1.69
N ARG A 29 -14.70 -5.24 -1.08
CA ARG A 29 -14.50 -5.21 0.38
C ARG A 29 -13.64 -4.03 0.80
N MET A 30 -13.99 -3.41 1.92
CA MET A 30 -13.20 -2.35 2.54
C MET A 30 -12.08 -2.98 3.39
N GLU A 31 -10.85 -2.85 2.92
CA GLU A 31 -9.66 -3.46 3.50
C GLU A 31 -8.64 -2.37 3.82
N LYS A 32 -7.93 -2.50 4.95
CA LYS A 32 -6.88 -1.55 5.33
C LYS A 32 -5.56 -1.92 4.68
N ALA A 33 -4.74 -0.92 4.38
CA ALA A 33 -3.40 -1.14 3.87
C ALA A 33 -2.39 -0.17 4.49
N TYR A 34 -1.17 -0.68 4.69
CA TYR A 34 -0.01 0.14 5.00
C TYR A 34 0.63 0.66 3.72
N VAL A 35 1.04 1.92 3.77
CA VAL A 35 1.83 2.61 2.76
C VAL A 35 3.14 2.99 3.40
N TYR A 36 4.24 2.67 2.73
CA TYR A 36 5.57 3.22 3.04
C TYR A 36 5.81 4.38 2.08
N PRO A 37 5.66 5.64 2.52
CA PRO A 37 5.68 6.77 1.59
C PRO A 37 7.05 6.99 0.96
N GLN A 38 8.13 6.60 1.65
CA GLN A 38 9.47 6.63 1.09
C GLN A 38 9.68 5.61 -0.06
N LEU A 39 8.84 4.56 -0.13
CA LEU A 39 8.91 3.56 -1.19
C LEU A 39 7.96 3.90 -2.36
N THR A 40 6.73 4.30 -2.03
CA THR A 40 5.62 4.39 -2.99
C THR A 40 5.07 5.80 -3.17
N GLY A 41 5.46 6.76 -2.33
CA GLY A 41 4.73 7.99 -2.13
C GLY A 41 3.44 7.78 -1.31
N ASN A 42 2.76 8.87 -0.98
CA ASN A 42 1.41 8.79 -0.39
C ASN A 42 0.35 8.76 -1.49
N PRO A 43 -0.53 7.74 -1.54
CA PRO A 43 -1.65 7.72 -2.46
C PRO A 43 -2.79 8.63 -1.99
N GLN A 44 -3.61 9.06 -2.93
CA GLN A 44 -4.79 9.89 -2.75
C GLN A 44 -6.07 9.07 -2.96
N PRO A 45 -7.19 9.44 -2.29
CA PRO A 45 -8.49 8.84 -2.59
C PRO A 45 -8.83 8.91 -4.08
N GLY A 46 -9.30 7.80 -4.64
CA GLY A 46 -9.59 7.63 -6.06
C GLY A 46 -8.48 6.96 -6.86
N GLU A 47 -7.23 6.98 -6.39
CA GLU A 47 -6.13 6.28 -7.04
C GLU A 47 -6.23 4.76 -6.90
N THR A 48 -5.61 4.04 -7.84
CA THR A 48 -5.49 2.59 -7.81
C THR A 48 -4.11 2.20 -7.31
N VAL A 49 -4.05 1.24 -6.40
CA VAL A 49 -2.80 0.69 -5.84
C VAL A 49 -2.72 -0.82 -6.08
N LEU A 50 -1.51 -1.34 -6.21
CA LEU A 50 -1.26 -2.79 -6.15
C LEU A 50 -0.94 -3.17 -4.71
N LEU A 51 -1.68 -4.13 -4.17
CA LEU A 51 -1.57 -4.59 -2.80
C LEU A 51 -0.94 -5.97 -2.75
N ASN A 52 0.02 -6.18 -1.84
CA ASN A 52 0.37 -7.51 -1.35
C ASN A 52 -0.66 -7.94 -0.30
N THR A 53 -1.48 -8.93 -0.65
CA THR A 53 -2.57 -9.42 0.19
C THR A 53 -2.21 -10.72 0.94
N THR A 54 -0.99 -11.20 0.76
CA THR A 54 -0.55 -12.54 1.21
C THR A 54 -0.70 -12.74 2.72
N ALA A 55 -0.21 -11.78 3.51
CA ALA A 55 -0.19 -11.91 4.97
C ALA A 55 -1.61 -11.95 5.56
N VAL A 56 -2.52 -11.14 5.03
CA VAL A 56 -3.93 -11.15 5.45
C VAL A 56 -4.61 -12.45 5.03
N ARG A 57 -4.46 -12.86 3.76
CA ARG A 57 -5.07 -14.11 3.26
C ARG A 57 -4.62 -15.34 4.05
N LEU A 58 -3.34 -15.40 4.40
CA LEU A 58 -2.74 -16.56 5.09
C LEU A 58 -2.74 -16.43 6.61
N GLY A 59 -3.26 -15.34 7.18
CA GLY A 59 -3.28 -15.16 8.64
C GLY A 59 -1.91 -15.03 9.29
N LEU A 60 -0.92 -14.44 8.60
CA LEU A 60 0.48 -14.38 9.08
C LEU A 60 0.77 -13.25 10.08
N GLY A 61 -0.25 -12.49 10.50
CA GLY A 61 -0.11 -11.49 11.56
C GLY A 61 0.27 -10.08 11.11
N SER A 62 -0.29 -9.55 10.02
CA SER A 62 -0.14 -8.12 9.64
C SER A 62 -1.08 -7.17 10.38
N GLY A 63 -1.84 -7.68 11.36
CA GLY A 63 -2.90 -6.92 12.03
C GLY A 63 -4.08 -6.58 11.12
N GLY A 64 -4.31 -7.34 10.04
CA GLY A 64 -5.39 -7.10 9.09
C GLY A 64 -5.10 -6.02 8.05
N ARG A 65 -3.83 -5.65 7.85
CA ARG A 65 -3.42 -4.70 6.81
C ARG A 65 -2.73 -5.40 5.65
N HIS A 66 -3.11 -5.02 4.45
CA HIS A 66 -2.31 -5.28 3.24
C HIS A 66 -1.11 -4.32 3.17
N PHE A 67 -0.24 -4.52 2.19
CA PHE A 67 0.87 -3.60 1.93
C PHE A 67 0.76 -3.04 0.51
N VAL A 68 0.82 -1.73 0.37
CA VAL A 68 0.89 -1.06 -0.94
C VAL A 68 2.28 -1.29 -1.54
N GLN A 69 2.31 -1.87 -2.73
CA GLN A 69 3.54 -2.14 -3.48
C GLN A 69 3.85 -1.03 -4.49
N LEU A 70 2.82 -0.47 -5.11
CA LEU A 70 2.93 0.66 -6.04
C LEU A 70 1.59 1.38 -6.15
N ILE A 71 1.65 2.63 -6.63
CA ILE A 71 0.51 3.42 -7.08
C ILE A 71 0.51 3.36 -8.61
N VAL A 72 -0.62 3.00 -9.22
CA VAL A 72 -0.73 2.85 -10.68
C VAL A 72 -0.56 4.22 -11.34
N GLY A 73 0.27 4.29 -12.38
CA GLY A 73 0.69 5.52 -13.06
C GLY A 73 1.85 6.25 -12.37
N ARG A 74 2.40 5.69 -11.28
CA ARG A 74 3.55 6.23 -10.53
C ARG A 74 4.58 5.13 -10.26
N GLU A 75 4.82 4.29 -11.24
CA GLU A 75 5.69 3.11 -11.11
C GLU A 75 7.18 3.46 -11.11
N GLN A 76 7.54 4.67 -11.56
CA GLN A 76 8.92 5.12 -11.70
C GLN A 76 9.22 6.19 -10.66
N HIS A 77 10.27 5.96 -9.86
CA HIS A 77 10.80 6.92 -8.89
C HIS A 77 12.28 7.15 -9.15
N GLU A 78 12.70 8.40 -9.02
CA GLU A 78 14.11 8.78 -9.01
C GLU A 78 14.70 8.55 -7.62
N LEU A 79 16.01 8.32 -7.57
CA LEU A 79 16.72 8.19 -6.30
C LEU A 79 16.81 9.56 -5.62
N ASP A 80 16.41 9.60 -4.34
CA ASP A 80 16.66 10.74 -3.46
C ASP A 80 17.36 10.24 -2.18
N GLY A 81 18.53 10.81 -1.87
CA GLY A 81 19.35 10.45 -0.71
C GLY A 81 20.32 9.26 -0.87
N PRO A 82 20.94 8.81 0.23
CA PRO A 82 22.08 7.87 0.20
C PRO A 82 21.71 6.42 -0.12
N GLY A 83 20.42 6.08 -0.16
CA GLY A 83 19.92 4.72 -0.34
C GLY A 83 20.00 3.86 0.91
N HIS A 84 19.10 2.87 1.02
CA HIS A 84 19.05 1.88 2.10
C HIS A 84 18.65 0.52 1.51
N ILE A 85 19.07 -0.58 2.13
CA ILE A 85 18.61 -1.93 1.80
C ILE A 85 17.31 -2.19 2.59
N MET A 86 16.27 -2.69 1.91
CA MET A 86 15.00 -3.10 2.50
C MET A 86 14.94 -4.61 2.72
#